data_AF-A0A4Y1ZSQ2-F1
#
_entry.id   AF-A0A4Y1ZSQ2-F1
#
_cell.length_a   1.000
_cell.length_b   1.000
_cell.length_c   1.000
_cell.angle_alpha   90.00
_cell.angle_beta   90.00
_cell.angle_gamma   90.00
#
_symmetry.space_group_name_H-M   'P 1'
#
loop_
_entity.id
_entity.type
_entity.pdbx_description
1 polymer ?
#
loop_
_entity_poly.entity_id
_entity_poly.type
_entity_poly.pdbx_seq_one_letter_code
_entity_poly.pdbx_strand_id
1 'polypeptide(L)' 'SQFPEGVFFQQDDAPPHYGNIDREFLDTTFPQRWIVRGAVMAWPPRSPDIKPLYFYLWGYVNVSTTLIL' A
#
# COMPACT_ATOMS: atom_id res chain seq x y z
N SER A 1 -13.32 1.21 16.53
CA SER A 1 -12.10 0.92 15.75
C SER A 1 -11.05 1.96 16.06
N GLN A 2 -9.77 1.62 15.99
CA GLN A 2 -8.65 2.54 16.25
C GLN A 2 -8.50 3.64 15.19
N PHE A 3 -9.18 3.50 14.05
CA PHE A 3 -9.19 4.46 12.95
C PHE A 3 -10.62 4.92 12.63
N PRO A 4 -10.78 6.16 12.14
CA PRO A 4 -12.07 6.69 11.69
C PRO A 4 -12.68 5.85 10.56
N GLU A 5 -14.00 5.93 10.43
CA GLU A 5 -14.68 5.40 9.25
C GLU A 5 -14.26 6.17 7.99
N GLY A 6 -14.26 5.49 6.84
CA GLY A 6 -13.87 6.08 5.56
C GLY A 6 -12.36 6.14 5.29
N VAL A 7 -11.51 5.72 6.23
CA VAL A 7 -10.06 5.59 5.99
C VAL A 7 -9.76 4.29 5.25
N PHE A 8 -8.94 4.36 4.20
CA PHE A 8 -8.41 3.22 3.47
C PHE A 8 -6.92 3.03 3.77
N PHE A 9 -6.52 1.80 4.04
CA PHE A 9 -5.12 1.43 4.17
C PHE A 9 -4.55 1.06 2.79
N GLN A 10 -3.37 1.57 2.47
CA GLN A 10 -2.72 1.34 1.18
C GLN A 10 -1.26 0.95 1.40
N GLN A 11 -0.85 -0.22 0.91
CA GLN A 11 0.52 -0.71 1.03
C GLN A 11 1.07 -1.19 -0.33
N ASP A 12 2.39 -1.08 -0.48
CA ASP A 12 3.11 -1.52 -1.67
C ASP A 12 3.37 -3.05 -1.66
N ASP A 13 3.75 -3.57 -2.80
CA ASP A 13 3.97 -5.01 -3.02
C ASP A 13 5.32 -5.52 -2.46
N ALA A 14 5.93 -4.84 -1.49
CA ALA A 14 7.25 -5.22 -1.00
C ALA A 14 7.19 -6.59 -0.27
N PRO A 15 8.08 -7.55 -0.61
CA PRO A 15 8.06 -8.92 -0.08
C PRO A 15 8.00 -9.12 1.45
N PRO A 16 8.51 -8.20 2.31
CA PRO A 16 8.47 -8.41 3.76
C PRO A 16 7.05 -8.39 4.36
N HIS A 17 6.05 -7.92 3.62
CA HIS A 17 4.73 -7.58 4.14
C HIS A 17 3.62 -8.55 3.73
N TYR A 18 4.00 -9.78 3.38
CA TYR A 18 3.09 -10.82 2.89
C TYR A 18 2.71 -11.87 3.94
N GLY A 19 2.74 -11.49 5.22
CA GLY A 19 2.37 -12.38 6.32
C GLY A 19 0.85 -12.59 6.39
N ASN A 20 0.42 -13.80 6.75
CA ASN A 20 -0.99 -14.05 7.08
C ASN A 20 -1.47 -13.22 8.27
N ILE A 21 -0.55 -12.88 9.19
CA ILE A 21 -0.79 -12.03 10.36
C ILE A 21 -1.19 -10.62 9.94
N ASP A 22 -0.50 -10.05 8.94
CA ASP A 22 -0.80 -8.70 8.43
C ASP A 22 -2.20 -8.66 7.82
N ARG A 23 -2.60 -9.71 7.10
CA ARG A 23 -3.94 -9.83 6.51
C ARG A 23 -5.04 -9.87 7.58
N GLU A 24 -4.87 -10.72 8.59
CA GLU A 24 -5.85 -10.85 9.68
C GLU A 24 -6.02 -9.54 10.45
N PHE A 25 -4.91 -8.84 10.69
CA PHE A 25 -4.94 -7.51 11.30
C PHE A 25 -5.70 -6.50 10.43
N LEU A 26 -5.44 -6.48 9.12
CA LEU A 26 -6.09 -5.55 8.19
C LEU A 26 -7.58 -5.86 7.98
N ASP A 27 -7.98 -7.12 7.93
CA ASP A 27 -9.39 -7.52 7.84
C ASP A 27 -10.18 -7.11 9.09
N THR A 28 -9.55 -7.19 10.27
CA THR A 28 -10.17 -6.76 11.53
C THR A 28 -10.24 -5.24 11.65
N THR A 29 -9.20 -4.54 11.21
CA THR A 29 -9.02 -3.10 11.46
C THR A 29 -9.64 -2.23 10.37
N PHE A 30 -9.58 -2.69 9.12
CA PHE A 30 -10.03 -1.98 7.93
C PHE A 30 -10.92 -2.88 7.06
N PRO A 31 -12.02 -3.46 7.56
CA PRO A 31 -12.82 -4.41 6.80
C PRO A 31 -13.21 -3.85 5.44
N GLN A 32 -12.80 -4.53 4.36
CA GLN A 32 -12.99 -4.14 2.95
C GLN A 32 -12.40 -2.76 2.56
N ARG A 33 -11.49 -2.23 3.37
CA ARG A 33 -10.88 -0.89 3.22
C ARG A 33 -9.35 -0.95 3.27
N TRP A 34 -8.75 -2.03 2.78
CA TRP A 34 -7.31 -2.12 2.63
C TRP A 34 -6.94 -2.64 1.23
N ILE A 35 -5.90 -2.04 0.65
CA ILE A 35 -5.39 -2.33 -0.68
C ILE A 35 -3.93 -2.77 -0.54
N VAL A 36 -3.68 -4.03 -0.84
CA VAL A 36 -2.35 -4.62 -0.97
C VAL A 36 -2.45 -5.78 -1.96
N ARG A 37 -1.30 -6.30 -2.41
CA ARG A 37 -1.27 -7.45 -3.29
C ARG A 37 -1.99 -8.66 -2.66
N GLY A 38 -2.90 -9.27 -3.40
CA GLY A 38 -3.69 -10.41 -2.91
C GLY A 38 -4.82 -10.06 -1.93
N ALA A 39 -5.12 -8.77 -1.72
CA ALA A 39 -6.37 -8.33 -1.10
C ALA A 39 -7.56 -8.59 -2.04
N VAL A 40 -8.78 -8.58 -1.49
CA VAL A 40 -10.03 -8.58 -2.28
C VAL A 40 -10.07 -7.36 -3.22
N MET A 41 -9.54 -6.23 -2.76
CA MET A 41 -9.31 -5.03 -3.54
C MET A 41 -7.82 -4.98 -3.94
N ALA A 42 -7.44 -5.80 -4.92
CA ALA A 42 -6.04 -5.89 -5.38
C ALA A 42 -5.68 -4.78 -6.37
N TRP A 43 -4.38 -4.46 -6.45
CA TRP A 43 -3.84 -3.57 -7.46
C TRP A 43 -3.98 -4.15 -8.88
N PRO A 44 -4.27 -3.30 -9.90
CA PRO A 44 -4.11 -3.70 -11.29
C PRO A 44 -2.63 -4.05 -11.59
N PRO A 45 -2.35 -5.07 -12.42
CA PRO A 45 -0.99 -5.48 -12.73
C PRO A 45 -0.13 -4.33 -13.27
N ARG A 46 1.09 -4.15 -12.73
CA ARG A 46 2.09 -3.14 -13.17
C ARG A 46 1.60 -1.68 -13.09
N SER A 47 1.18 -1.26 -11.89
CA SER A 47 0.71 0.11 -11.64
C SER A 47 1.67 0.90 -10.72
N PRO A 48 2.89 1.28 -11.17
CA PRO A 48 3.74 2.20 -10.41
C PRO A 48 3.07 3.58 -10.23
N ASP A 49 2.18 3.94 -11.17
CA ASP A 49 1.45 5.21 -11.21
C ASP A 49 0.34 5.31 -10.15
N ILE A 50 -0.11 4.17 -9.61
CA ILE A 50 -1.23 4.09 -8.63
C ILE A 50 -0.70 3.86 -7.21
N LYS A 51 0.57 4.14 -6.97
CA LYS A 51 1.10 4.34 -5.61
C LYS A 51 1.30 5.84 -5.41
N PRO A 52 0.26 6.62 -5.03
CA PRO A 52 0.40 8.06 -4.78
C PRO A 52 1.55 8.35 -3.83
N LEU A 53 1.73 7.49 -2.80
CA LEU A 53 2.86 7.58 -1.88
C LEU A 53 4.19 7.40 -2.62
N TYR A 54 4.34 6.37 -3.45
CA TYR A 54 5.60 6.12 -4.13
C TYR A 54 5.90 7.23 -5.15
N PHE A 55 4.95 7.61 -5.98
CA PHE A 55 5.13 8.67 -6.98
C PHE A 55 5.39 10.05 -6.35
N TYR A 56 4.58 10.46 -5.38
CA TYR A 56 4.68 11.79 -4.76
C TYR A 56 5.88 11.89 -3.80
N LEU A 57 6.05 10.90 -2.92
CA LEU A 57 7.14 10.92 -1.93
C LEU A 57 8.49 10.73 -2.63
N TRP A 58 8.62 9.75 -3.53
CA TRP A 58 9.88 9.60 -4.25
C TRP A 58 10.11 10.74 -5.22
N GLY A 59 9.11 11.28 -5.91
CA GLY A 59 9.30 12.49 -6.74
C GLY A 59 9.87 13.69 -5.94
N TYR A 60 9.46 13.83 -4.67
CA TYR A 60 9.97 14.85 -3.76
C TYR A 60 11.37 14.52 -3.21
N VAL A 61 11.63 13.24 -2.88
CA VAL A 61 12.90 12.77 -2.31
C VAL A 61 13.99 12.60 -3.38
N ASN A 62 13.64 12.24 -4.63
CA ASN A 62 14.56 12.03 -5.77
C ASN A 62 15.18 13.31 -6.33
N VAL A 63 14.72 14.50 -5.92
CA VAL A 63 15.46 15.75 -6.24
C VAL A 63 16.87 15.74 -5.65
N SER A 64 17.17 14.81 -4.72
CA SER A 64 18.53 14.50 -4.28
C SER A 64 18.83 13.00 -4.39
N THR A 65 19.39 12.60 -5.55
CA THR A 65 20.15 11.35 -5.82
C THR A 65 19.42 10.26 -6.61
N THR A 66 19.67 10.29 -7.93
CA THR A 66 19.91 9.17 -8.88
C THR A 66 19.17 7.85 -8.70
N LEU A 67 18.31 7.57 -9.70
CA LEU A 67 17.74 6.27 -10.12
C LEU A 67 18.43 5.01 -9.59
N ILE A 68 17.66 4.12 -8.95
CA ILE A 68 17.74 2.67 -9.19
C ILE A 68 16.31 2.10 -9.17
N LEU A 69 16.09 1.16 -10.10
CA LEU A 69 14.88 0.39 -10.43
C LEU A 69 14.15 -0.25 -9.23
#